data_AF-A0A8B2XSQ6-F1
#
_entry.id   AF-A0A8B2XSQ6-F1
#
_cell.length_a   1.000
_cell.length_b   1.000
_cell.length_c   1.000
_cell.angle_alpha   90.00
_cell.angle_beta   90.00
_cell.angle_gamma   90.00
#
_symmetry.space_group_name_H-M   'P 1'
#
loop_
_entity.id
_entity.type
_entity.pdbx_description
1 polymer ?
#
loop_
_entity_poly.entity_id
_entity_poly.type
_entity_poly.pdbx_seq_one_letter_code
_entity_poly.pdbx_strand_id
1 'polypeptide(L)'
;MNAYLTYDRIEDRRWVDQQLTDEKEKWIDDRAKELISMFPKDPLSMRSLFLPAAATLALTGDKALEHYNDYITRLCYDRAEEEWDRLHPTCPF
;
A
#
# COMPACT_ATOMS: atom_id res chain seq x y z
N MET A 1 26.62 6.38 -38.73
CA MET A 1 25.33 6.54 -38.05
C MET A 1 25.07 5.25 -37.29
N ASN A 2 25.32 5.23 -35.97
CA ASN A 2 25.29 4.00 -35.17
C ASN A 2 23.88 3.78 -34.62
N ALA A 3 23.13 2.87 -35.24
CA ALA A 3 21.83 2.42 -34.73
C ALA A 3 21.96 1.93 -33.27
N TYR A 4 23.06 1.27 -32.92
CA TYR A 4 23.36 0.76 -31.58
C TYR A 4 23.39 1.83 -30.47
N LEU A 5 23.95 3.03 -30.73
CA LEU A 5 23.96 4.12 -29.73
C LEU A 5 22.56 4.62 -29.36
N THR A 6 21.59 4.41 -30.24
CA THR A 6 20.19 4.81 -30.00
C THR A 6 19.46 3.72 -29.22
N TYR A 7 19.78 2.44 -29.46
CA TYR A 7 19.27 1.31 -28.69
C TYR A 7 19.79 1.32 -27.24
N ASP A 8 21.10 1.52 -27.04
CA ASP A 8 21.71 1.57 -25.70
C ASP A 8 21.03 2.65 -24.83
N ARG A 9 20.76 3.83 -25.39
CA ARG A 9 20.04 4.91 -24.67
C ARG A 9 18.59 4.59 -24.34
N ILE A 10 17.91 3.77 -25.13
CA ILE A 10 16.53 3.35 -24.86
C ILE A 10 16.51 2.28 -23.76
N GLU A 11 17.46 1.35 -23.80
CA GLU A 11 17.61 0.33 -22.75
C GLU A 11 18.02 0.96 -21.41
N ASP A 12 18.98 1.89 -21.41
CA ASP A 12 19.37 2.64 -20.20
C ASP A 12 18.19 3.39 -19.58
N ARG A 13 17.34 4.02 -20.40
CA ARG A 13 16.11 4.68 -19.92
C ARG A 13 15.12 3.70 -19.33
N ARG A 14 14.86 2.57 -20.01
CA ARG A 14 13.97 1.52 -19.50
C ARG A 14 14.47 0.96 -18.17
N TRP A 15 15.78 0.79 -18.03
CA TRP A 15 16.37 0.28 -16.80
C TRP A 15 16.19 1.26 -15.65
N VAL A 16 16.40 2.55 -15.89
CA VAL A 16 16.13 3.61 -14.90
C VAL A 16 14.65 3.68 -14.53
N ASP A 17 13.74 3.62 -15.51
CA ASP A 17 12.28 3.64 -15.26
C ASP A 17 11.82 2.41 -14.45
N GLN A 18 12.41 1.24 -14.72
CA GLN A 18 12.14 0.02 -13.97
C GLN A 18 12.65 0.14 -12.53
N GLN A 19 13.87 0.62 -12.32
CA GLN A 19 14.41 0.85 -10.97
C GLN A 19 13.55 1.82 -10.16
N LEU A 20 13.07 2.92 -10.77
CA LEU A 20 12.17 3.86 -10.10
C LEU A 20 10.82 3.23 -9.73
N THR A 21 10.32 2.31 -10.56
CA THR A 21 9.08 1.57 -10.28
C THR A 21 9.28 0.59 -9.13
N ASP A 22 10.38 -0.19 -9.17
CA ASP A 22 10.73 -1.15 -8.13
C ASP A 22 10.96 -0.45 -6.77
N GLU A 23 11.60 0.72 -6.78
CA GLU A 23 11.81 1.55 -5.59
C GLU A 23 10.48 2.07 -5.01
N LYS A 24 9.58 2.56 -5.87
CA LYS A 24 8.23 2.99 -5.46
C LYS A 24 7.46 1.84 -4.83
N GLU A 25 7.37 0.69 -5.51
CA GLU A 25 6.63 -0.48 -5.04
C GLU A 25 7.18 -0.98 -3.70
N LYS A 26 8.50 -1.08 -3.57
CA LYS A 26 9.14 -1.48 -2.32
C LYS A 26 8.85 -0.51 -1.18
N TRP A 27 8.95 0.80 -1.43
CA TRP A 27 8.66 1.79 -0.40
C TRP A 27 7.21 1.71 0.06
N ILE A 28 6.25 1.57 -0.88
CA ILE A 28 4.83 1.43 -0.58
C ILE A 28 4.58 0.17 0.25
N ASP A 29 5.18 -0.96 -0.14
CA ASP A 29 5.03 -2.24 0.55
C ASP A 29 5.57 -2.18 1.99
N ASP A 30 6.78 -1.64 2.17
CA ASP A 30 7.38 -1.45 3.50
C ASP A 30 6.51 -0.53 4.37
N ARG A 31 6.03 0.58 3.79
CA ARG A 31 5.19 1.54 4.50
C ARG A 31 3.82 0.98 4.86
N ALA A 32 3.19 0.23 3.96
CA ALA A 32 1.91 -0.42 4.22
C ALA A 32 2.05 -1.44 5.36
N LYS A 33 3.13 -2.24 5.39
CA LYS A 33 3.41 -3.19 6.47
C LYS A 33 3.61 -2.49 7.81
N GLU A 34 4.32 -1.36 7.84
CA GLU A 34 4.43 -0.54 9.05
C GLU A 34 3.06 -0.12 9.56
N LEU A 35 2.20 0.42 8.70
CA LEU A 35 0.85 0.85 9.08
C LEU A 35 -0.01 -0.33 9.58
N ILE A 36 -0.03 -1.45 8.85
CA ILE A 36 -0.76 -2.66 9.25
C ILE A 36 -0.31 -3.15 10.63
N SER A 37 0.97 -3.07 10.95
CA SER A 37 1.51 -3.50 12.25
C SER A 37 0.98 -2.68 13.44
N MET A 38 0.49 -1.45 13.19
CA MET A 38 -0.12 -0.58 14.20
C MET A 38 -1.58 -0.90 14.46
N PHE A 39 -2.26 -1.61 13.55
CA PHE A 39 -3.64 -2.02 13.74
C PHE A 39 -3.73 -3.20 14.72
N PRO A 40 -4.80 -3.29 15.53
CA PRO A 40 -5.08 -4.49 16.30
C PRO A 40 -5.23 -5.71 15.38
N LYS A 41 -4.76 -6.88 15.82
CA LYS A 41 -4.87 -8.14 15.06
C LYS A 41 -6.27 -8.72 15.00
N ASP A 42 -7.15 -8.25 15.88
CA ASP A 42 -8.49 -8.77 16.05
C ASP A 42 -9.52 -7.64 15.85
N PRO A 43 -10.53 -7.83 14.99
CA PRO A 43 -11.51 -6.80 14.67
C PRO A 43 -12.32 -6.35 15.89
N LEU A 44 -12.52 -7.23 16.88
CA LEU A 44 -13.24 -6.91 18.10
C LEU A 44 -12.49 -5.86 18.94
N SER A 45 -11.16 -5.83 18.82
CA SER A 45 -10.29 -4.87 19.51
C SER A 45 -10.39 -3.44 18.95
N MET A 46 -10.87 -3.28 17.71
CA MET A 46 -11.16 -1.98 17.10
C MET A 46 -12.57 -1.45 17.38
N ARG A 47 -13.44 -2.24 18.04
CA ARG A 47 -14.85 -1.88 18.19
C ARG A 47 -15.04 -0.61 19.03
N SER A 48 -16.03 0.20 18.65
CA SER A 48 -16.52 1.28 19.50
C SER A 48 -17.23 0.71 20.73
N LEU A 49 -17.04 1.37 21.88
CA LEU A 49 -17.78 1.09 23.12
C LEU A 49 -19.29 1.22 22.95
N PHE A 50 -19.74 2.00 21.97
CA PHE A 50 -21.16 2.28 21.71
C PHE A 50 -21.75 1.39 20.60
N LEU A 51 -20.99 0.42 20.09
CA LEU A 51 -21.49 -0.49 19.07
C LEU A 51 -22.54 -1.43 19.68
N PRO A 52 -23.76 -1.55 19.11
CA PRO A 52 -24.77 -2.45 19.64
C PRO A 52 -24.27 -3.90 19.72
N ALA A 53 -24.74 -4.66 20.71
CA ALA A 53 -24.26 -6.02 20.96
C ALA A 53 -24.42 -6.95 19.74
N ALA A 54 -25.54 -6.86 19.03
CA ALA A 54 -25.78 -7.64 17.81
C ALA A 54 -24.75 -7.34 16.71
N ALA A 55 -24.35 -6.08 16.54
CA ALA A 55 -23.32 -5.70 15.57
C ALA A 55 -21.92 -6.10 16.05
N THR A 56 -21.68 -6.08 17.37
CA THR A 56 -20.40 -6.55 17.95
C THR A 56 -20.18 -8.03 17.68
N LEU A 57 -21.24 -8.85 17.72
CA LEU A 57 -21.16 -10.27 17.39
C LEU A 57 -20.81 -10.51 15.91
N ALA A 58 -21.17 -9.61 15.01
CA ALA A 58 -20.80 -9.72 13.60
C ALA A 58 -19.28 -9.57 13.35
N LEU A 59 -18.54 -9.01 14.31
CA LEU A 59 -17.07 -8.93 14.26
C LEU A 59 -16.38 -10.22 14.70
N THR A 60 -17.14 -11.25 15.12
CA THR A 60 -16.59 -12.51 15.61
C THR A 60 -16.63 -13.60 14.54
N GLY A 61 -15.62 -14.47 14.55
CA GLY A 61 -15.50 -15.61 13.62
C GLY A 61 -14.52 -15.38 12.47
N ASP A 62 -14.15 -16.48 11.80
CA ASP A 62 -13.02 -16.50 10.86
C ASP A 62 -13.24 -15.58 9.65
N LYS A 63 -14.46 -15.54 9.10
CA LYS A 63 -14.80 -14.64 7.98
C LYS A 63 -14.72 -13.17 8.35
N ALA A 64 -15.09 -12.81 9.58
CA ALA A 64 -14.99 -11.44 10.05
C ALA A 64 -13.52 -11.00 10.14
N LEU A 65 -12.65 -11.91 10.60
CA LEU A 65 -11.21 -11.68 10.64
C LEU A 65 -10.61 -11.54 9.23
N GLU A 66 -11.00 -12.40 8.29
CA GLU A 66 -10.57 -12.32 6.88
C GLU A 66 -10.96 -10.97 6.26
N HIS A 67 -12.24 -10.59 6.35
CA HIS A 67 -12.71 -9.29 5.84
C HIS A 67 -12.03 -8.09 6.51
N TYR A 68 -11.73 -8.21 7.81
CA TYR A 68 -10.98 -7.18 8.52
C TYR A 68 -9.55 -7.06 8.01
N ASN A 69 -8.87 -8.19 7.79
CA ASN A 69 -7.51 -8.20 7.24
C ASN A 69 -7.47 -7.60 5.82
N ASP A 70 -8.44 -7.92 4.97
CA ASP A 70 -8.57 -7.31 3.65
C ASP A 70 -8.79 -5.80 3.74
N TYR A 71 -9.68 -5.37 4.65
CA TYR A 71 -9.97 -3.96 4.89
C TYR A 71 -8.73 -3.18 5.34
N ILE A 72 -8.02 -3.63 6.39
CA ILE A 72 -6.83 -2.93 6.88
C ILE A 72 -5.70 -2.93 5.85
N THR A 73 -5.55 -4.04 5.11
CA THR A 73 -4.53 -4.16 4.07
C THR A 73 -4.80 -3.11 3.00
N ARG A 74 -6.00 -3.10 2.43
CA ARG A 74 -6.36 -2.15 1.39
C ARG A 74 -6.20 -0.70 1.84
N LEU A 75 -6.71 -0.39 3.04
CA LEU A 75 -6.62 0.96 3.61
C LEU A 75 -5.16 1.41 3.77
N CYS A 76 -4.27 0.52 4.24
CA CYS A 76 -2.87 0.87 4.46
C CYS A 76 -2.08 1.03 3.16
N TYR A 77 -2.35 0.22 2.14
CA TYR A 77 -1.73 0.38 0.82
C TYR A 77 -2.19 1.66 0.14
N ASP A 78 -3.51 1.94 0.13
CA ASP A 78 -4.04 3.19 -0.44
C ASP A 78 -3.42 4.41 0.28
N ARG A 79 -3.26 4.33 1.62
CA ARG A 79 -2.61 5.39 2.40
C ARG A 79 -1.12 5.54 2.08
N ALA A 80 -0.40 4.44 1.91
CA ALA A 80 1.01 4.45 1.53
C ALA A 80 1.20 5.06 0.13
N GLU A 81 0.37 4.69 -0.85
CA GLU A 81 0.37 5.30 -2.19
C GLU A 81 0.19 6.84 -2.12
N GLU A 82 -0.79 7.31 -1.35
CA GLU A 82 -0.98 8.75 -1.14
C GLU A 82 0.23 9.44 -0.50
N GLU A 83 0.91 8.79 0.45
CA GLU A 83 2.10 9.33 1.08
C GLU A 83 3.28 9.38 0.11
N TRP A 84 3.45 8.36 -0.72
CA TRP A 84 4.45 8.35 -1.78
C TRP A 84 4.24 9.52 -2.75
N ASP A 85 3.02 9.68 -3.24
CA ASP A 85 2.69 10.73 -4.22
C ASP A 85 2.87 12.14 -3.62
N ARG A 86 2.67 12.31 -2.31
CA ARG A 86 2.98 13.57 -1.60
C ARG A 86 4.48 13.84 -1.46
N LEU A 87 5.29 12.80 -1.29
CA LEU A 87 6.75 12.92 -1.16
C LEU A 87 7.44 13.08 -2.53
N HIS A 88 6.85 12.50 -3.57
CA HIS A 88 7.34 12.54 -4.95
C HIS A 88 6.29 13.20 -5.86
N PRO A 89 5.95 14.48 -5.61
CA PRO A 89 5.03 15.18 -6.49
C PRO A 89 5.63 15.17 -7.90
N THR A 90 4.83 14.71 -8.86
CA THR A 90 5.16 14.72 -10.29
C THR A 90 5.20 16.16 -10.80
N CYS A 91 6.24 16.91 -10.43
CA CYS A 91 6.60 18.28 -10.85
C CYS A 91 5.45 19.32 -10.99
N PRO A 92 5.44 20.43 -10.22
CA PRO A 92 4.45 21.50 -10.33
C PRO A 92 4.85 22.59 -11.35
N PHE A 93 5.42 22.24 -12.51
CA PHE A 93 5.67 23.20 -13.60
C PHE A 93 4.51 23.22 -14.60
#